data_AF-A0A1Y1VAC7-F1
#
_entry.id   AF-A0A1Y1VAC7-F1
#
_cell.length_a   1.000
_cell.length_b   1.000
_cell.length_c   1.000
_cell.angle_alpha   90.00
_cell.angle_beta   90.00
_cell.angle_gamma   90.00
#
_symmetry.space_group_name_H-M   'P 1'
#
loop_
_entity.id
_entity.type
_entity.pdbx_description
1 polymer ?
#
loop_
_entity_poly.entity_id
_entity_poly.type
_entity_poly.pdbx_seq_one_letter_code
_entity_poly.pdbx_strand_id
1 'polypeptide(L)'
;MDVFQLTKNNLDEVLKKYPEVAEKIKAEAQVRFKYNEAREKAKLDNKQEAETEVEIVREKLKVVPLFQKCDTGFLHQLALAMKLIIFDQNKLIIRRGDDAHSMFFIISGEVQVESDDGNKIYATMGQNSFFGEVALFYDIKRTANIRAKTQCTVMELEKDVLDKLLKEYSDIENQMKAIAKENFDLFQKREQEIKIANSKAGETAEADNSAYNVEATISYLEKVPLFKKCTKSFFNSLALHTSIISFQKGDNIIKKGDEANEMYIIINGKVQVVSEDGSKTFDSMKAGAFFGEGIKLIYMY
;
A
#
# COMPACT_ATOMS: atom_id res chain seq x y z
N MET A 1 -7.25 27.92 -46.96
CA MET A 1 -6.15 27.11 -47.51
C MET A 1 -6.62 26.68 -48.88
N ASP A 2 -5.95 27.15 -49.92
CA ASP A 2 -6.35 26.87 -51.29
C ASP A 2 -5.57 25.66 -51.77
N VAL A 3 -6.30 24.69 -52.33
CA VAL A 3 -5.71 23.44 -52.80
C VAL A 3 -6.13 23.25 -54.25
N PHE A 4 -5.16 22.93 -55.11
CA PHE A 4 -5.44 22.58 -56.50
C PHE A 4 -5.93 21.14 -56.56
N GLN A 5 -7.15 20.94 -57.07
CA GLN A 5 -7.71 19.62 -57.34
C GLN A 5 -7.48 19.25 -58.80
N LEU A 6 -6.83 18.13 -59.04
CA LEU A 6 -6.70 17.54 -60.38
C LEU A 6 -7.54 16.26 -60.44
N THR A 7 -8.42 16.15 -61.43
CA THR A 7 -9.18 14.92 -61.65
C THR A 7 -8.26 13.83 -62.22
N LYS A 8 -8.62 12.56 -62.02
CA LYS A 8 -7.86 11.42 -62.55
C LYS A 8 -7.64 11.52 -64.07
N ASN A 9 -8.67 11.89 -64.81
CA ASN A 9 -8.58 12.05 -66.27
C ASN A 9 -7.61 13.18 -66.66
N ASN A 10 -7.66 14.33 -65.99
CA ASN A 10 -6.75 15.44 -66.27
C ASN A 10 -5.31 15.09 -65.88
N LEU A 11 -5.12 14.34 -64.79
CA LEU A 11 -3.82 13.83 -64.39
C LEU A 11 -3.27 12.87 -65.45
N ASP A 12 -4.06 11.90 -65.89
CA ASP A 12 -3.66 10.90 -66.89
C ASP A 12 -3.28 11.56 -68.24
N GLU A 13 -3.99 12.61 -68.66
CA GLU A 13 -3.64 13.38 -69.86
C GLU A 13 -2.31 14.13 -69.73
N VAL A 14 -2.03 14.71 -68.56
CA VAL A 14 -0.76 15.40 -68.29
C VAL A 14 0.39 14.39 -68.22
N LEU A 15 0.19 13.26 -67.53
CA LEU A 15 1.21 12.23 -67.36
C LEU A 15 1.56 11.50 -68.67
N LYS A 16 0.64 11.44 -69.65
CA LYS A 16 0.95 10.98 -71.01
C LYS A 16 1.99 11.85 -71.73
N LYS A 17 2.02 13.16 -71.43
CA LYS A 17 2.96 14.12 -72.05
C LYS A 17 4.32 14.20 -71.34
N TYR A 18 4.39 13.75 -70.08
CA TYR A 18 5.57 13.81 -69.23
C TYR A 18 5.81 12.46 -68.52
N PRO A 19 6.23 11.41 -69.26
CA PRO A 19 6.36 10.05 -68.73
C PRO A 19 7.38 9.92 -67.60
N GLU A 20 8.45 10.73 -67.59
CA GLU A 20 9.43 10.80 -66.51
C GLU A 20 8.82 11.32 -65.19
N VAL A 21 7.82 12.19 -65.27
CA VAL A 21 7.06 12.69 -64.12
C VAL A 21 6.05 11.63 -63.64
N ALA A 22 5.46 10.87 -64.57
CA ALA A 22 4.57 9.76 -64.26
C ALA A 22 5.27 8.66 -63.46
N GLU A 23 6.49 8.27 -63.87
CA GLU A 23 7.28 7.26 -63.14
C GLU A 23 7.69 7.74 -61.75
N LYS A 24 8.07 9.01 -61.60
CA LYS A 24 8.34 9.60 -60.27
C LYS A 24 7.11 9.60 -59.36
N ILE A 25 5.94 9.98 -59.89
CA ILE A 25 4.68 9.99 -59.12
C ILE A 25 4.28 8.56 -58.72
N LYS A 26 4.44 7.57 -59.60
CA LYS A 26 4.17 6.16 -59.27
C LYS A 26 5.12 5.63 -58.19
N ALA A 27 6.42 5.89 -58.32
CA ALA A 27 7.40 5.46 -57.32
C ALA A 27 7.10 6.08 -55.95
N GLU A 28 6.81 7.37 -55.91
CA GLU A 28 6.44 8.11 -54.69
C GLU A 28 5.11 7.58 -54.09
N ALA A 29 4.12 7.26 -54.92
CA ALA A 29 2.86 6.67 -54.49
C ALA A 29 3.04 5.26 -53.91
N GLN A 30 3.91 4.43 -54.49
CA GLN A 30 4.23 3.09 -53.97
C GLN A 30 4.94 3.15 -52.62
N VAL A 31 5.87 4.09 -52.42
CA VAL A 31 6.52 4.32 -51.13
C VAL A 31 5.50 4.73 -50.07
N ARG A 32 4.61 5.68 -50.40
CA ARG A 32 3.53 6.13 -49.51
C ARG A 32 2.54 5.02 -49.17
N PHE A 33 2.22 4.14 -50.13
CA PHE A 33 1.35 2.99 -49.91
C PHE A 33 1.96 2.00 -48.92
N LYS A 34 3.23 1.61 -49.13
CA LYS A 34 3.94 0.70 -48.21
C LYS A 34 4.09 1.29 -46.81
N TYR A 35 4.35 2.59 -46.71
CA TYR A 35 4.42 3.30 -45.43
C TYR A 35 3.07 3.34 -44.69
N ASN A 36 1.97 3.55 -45.42
CA ASN A 36 0.62 3.53 -44.84
C ASN A 36 0.19 2.13 -44.41
N GLU A 37 0.50 1.10 -45.20
CA GLU A 37 0.26 -0.31 -44.85
C GLU A 37 1.04 -0.72 -43.59
N ALA A 38 2.30 -0.31 -43.48
CA ALA A 38 3.10 -0.53 -42.27
C ALA A 38 2.54 0.20 -41.04
N ARG A 39 1.99 1.42 -41.21
CA ARG A 39 1.34 2.18 -40.14
C ARG A 39 0.00 1.59 -39.70
N GLU A 40 -0.80 1.08 -40.63
CA GLU A 40 -2.05 0.36 -40.35
C GLU A 40 -1.77 -0.93 -39.59
N LYS A 41 -0.76 -1.69 -40.03
CA LYS A 41 -0.33 -2.92 -39.37
C LYS A 41 0.20 -2.65 -37.96
N ALA A 42 1.06 -1.63 -37.78
CA ALA A 42 1.55 -1.22 -36.47
C ALA A 42 0.43 -0.72 -35.54
N LYS A 43 -0.62 -0.08 -36.06
CA LYS A 43 -1.81 0.29 -35.28
C LYS A 43 -2.64 -0.92 -34.86
N LEU A 44 -2.76 -1.93 -35.71
CA LEU A 44 -3.50 -3.16 -35.43
C LEU A 44 -2.75 -4.04 -34.42
N ASP A 45 -1.44 -4.19 -34.58
CA ASP A 45 -0.56 -4.91 -33.66
C ASP A 45 -0.56 -4.22 -32.28
N ASN A 46 -0.43 -2.88 -32.22
CA ASN A 46 -0.58 -2.12 -30.97
C ASN A 46 -1.98 -2.24 -30.35
N LYS A 47 -3.04 -2.38 -31.16
CA LYS A 47 -4.40 -2.54 -30.65
C LYS A 47 -4.61 -3.93 -30.04
N GLN A 48 -4.06 -4.98 -30.68
CA GLN A 48 -4.14 -6.36 -30.18
C GLN A 48 -3.31 -6.54 -28.90
N GLU A 49 -2.12 -5.94 -28.83
CA GLU A 49 -1.27 -5.92 -27.63
C GLU A 49 -1.95 -5.13 -26.49
N ALA A 50 -2.52 -3.96 -26.79
CA ALA A 50 -3.27 -3.18 -25.80
C ALA A 50 -4.54 -3.90 -25.31
N GLU A 51 -5.30 -4.57 -26.19
CA GLU A 51 -6.46 -5.39 -25.79
C GLU A 51 -6.03 -6.56 -24.89
N THR A 52 -4.87 -7.17 -25.16
CA THR A 52 -4.31 -8.25 -24.34
C THR A 52 -3.82 -7.75 -22.97
N GLU A 53 -3.19 -6.58 -22.92
CA GLU A 53 -2.70 -5.97 -21.68
C GLU A 53 -3.87 -5.55 -20.77
N VAL A 54 -4.90 -4.94 -21.34
CA VAL A 54 -6.12 -4.55 -20.62
C VAL A 54 -6.85 -5.78 -20.06
N GLU A 55 -6.90 -6.87 -20.81
CA GLU A 55 -7.46 -8.14 -20.34
C GLU A 55 -6.69 -8.70 -19.14
N ILE A 56 -5.36 -8.72 -19.21
CA ILE A 56 -4.49 -9.17 -18.10
C ILE A 56 -4.69 -8.32 -16.85
N VAL A 57 -4.74 -6.99 -17.00
CA VAL A 57 -4.98 -6.06 -15.90
C VAL A 57 -6.36 -6.31 -15.30
N ARG A 58 -7.40 -6.49 -16.13
CA ARG A 58 -8.75 -6.78 -15.67
C ARG A 58 -8.82 -8.05 -14.83
N GLU A 59 -8.17 -9.13 -15.25
CA GLU A 59 -8.13 -10.37 -14.46
C GLU A 59 -7.40 -10.19 -13.13
N LYS A 60 -6.35 -9.38 -13.08
CA LYS A 60 -5.66 -9.02 -11.84
C LYS A 60 -6.52 -8.15 -10.92
N LEU A 61 -7.37 -7.28 -11.46
CA LEU A 61 -8.27 -6.45 -10.66
C LEU A 61 -9.37 -7.29 -9.99
N LYS A 62 -9.81 -8.39 -10.60
CA LYS A 62 -10.81 -9.30 -10.00
C LYS A 62 -10.38 -9.93 -8.69
N VAL A 63 -9.07 -10.12 -8.47
CA VAL A 63 -8.57 -10.72 -7.22
C VAL A 63 -8.40 -9.71 -6.08
N VAL A 64 -8.46 -8.41 -6.38
CA VAL A 64 -8.45 -7.35 -5.36
C VAL A 64 -9.80 -7.36 -4.63
N PRO A 65 -9.84 -7.59 -3.30
CA PRO A 65 -11.09 -7.70 -2.53
C PRO A 65 -12.07 -6.54 -2.76
N LEU A 66 -11.54 -5.33 -2.91
CA LEU A 66 -12.31 -4.12 -3.16
C LEU A 66 -13.13 -4.17 -4.46
N PHE A 67 -12.67 -4.92 -5.47
CA PHE A 67 -13.25 -4.96 -6.80
C PHE A 67 -13.98 -6.26 -7.13
N GLN A 68 -14.04 -7.22 -6.20
CA GLN A 68 -14.63 -8.54 -6.44
C GLN A 68 -16.12 -8.50 -6.81
N LYS A 69 -16.84 -7.46 -6.37
CA LYS A 69 -18.28 -7.28 -6.64
C LYS A 69 -18.56 -6.35 -7.83
N CYS A 70 -17.53 -5.86 -8.49
CA CYS A 70 -17.69 -4.94 -9.62
C CYS A 70 -18.04 -5.69 -10.89
N ASP A 71 -18.81 -5.05 -11.76
CA ASP A 71 -19.11 -5.58 -13.08
C ASP A 71 -17.90 -5.52 -14.02
N THR A 72 -17.91 -6.34 -15.07
CA THR A 72 -16.81 -6.41 -16.04
C THR A 72 -16.56 -5.08 -16.75
N GLY A 73 -17.61 -4.26 -16.96
CA GLY A 73 -17.50 -2.94 -17.59
C GLY A 73 -16.71 -1.97 -16.72
N PHE A 74 -17.01 -1.91 -15.42
CA PHE A 74 -16.20 -1.15 -14.46
C PHE A 74 -14.74 -1.57 -14.47
N LEU A 75 -14.49 -2.88 -14.33
CA LEU A 75 -13.13 -3.42 -14.29
C LEU A 75 -12.37 -3.14 -15.58
N HIS A 76 -13.06 -3.11 -16.72
CA HIS A 76 -12.48 -2.76 -18.01
C HIS A 76 -12.13 -1.27 -18.10
N GLN A 77 -13.02 -0.37 -17.65
CA GLN A 77 -12.71 1.06 -17.58
C GLN A 77 -11.55 1.35 -16.64
N LEU A 78 -11.52 0.69 -15.49
CA LEU A 78 -10.43 0.79 -14.54
C LEU A 78 -9.12 0.28 -15.14
N ALA A 79 -9.14 -0.88 -15.81
CA ALA A 79 -7.96 -1.43 -16.49
C ALA A 79 -7.41 -0.50 -17.58
N LEU A 80 -8.28 0.18 -18.34
CA LEU A 80 -7.87 1.16 -19.36
C LEU A 80 -7.25 2.42 -18.77
N ALA A 81 -7.64 2.79 -17.55
CA ALA A 81 -7.25 4.05 -16.95
C ALA A 81 -6.04 3.94 -16.01
N MET A 82 -5.63 2.72 -15.67
CA MET A 82 -4.51 2.46 -14.79
C MET A 82 -3.21 2.23 -15.56
N LYS A 83 -2.08 2.56 -14.92
CA LYS A 83 -0.74 2.33 -15.47
C LYS A 83 -0.02 1.26 -14.66
N LEU A 84 0.54 0.26 -15.34
CA LEU A 84 1.39 -0.74 -14.70
C LEU A 84 2.78 -0.14 -14.42
N ILE A 85 3.24 -0.22 -13.17
CA ILE A 85 4.57 0.25 -12.78
C ILE A 85 5.29 -0.85 -12.01
N ILE A 86 6.56 -1.06 -12.35
CA ILE A 86 7.44 -1.97 -11.64
C ILE A 86 8.41 -1.14 -10.80
N PHE A 87 8.46 -1.44 -9.50
CA PHE A 87 9.41 -0.88 -8.57
C PHE A 87 10.40 -1.95 -8.11
N ASP A 88 11.69 -1.66 -8.22
CA ASP A 88 12.72 -2.52 -7.68
C ASP A 88 12.67 -2.57 -6.15
N GLN A 89 13.22 -3.65 -5.59
CA GLN A 89 13.39 -3.75 -4.14
C GLN A 89 14.13 -2.53 -3.58
N ASN A 90 13.71 -2.09 -2.39
CA ASN A 90 14.18 -0.92 -1.65
C ASN A 90 13.87 0.43 -2.31
N LYS A 91 13.16 0.48 -3.44
CA LYS A 91 12.77 1.75 -4.06
C LYS A 91 11.72 2.47 -3.22
N LEU A 92 11.94 3.76 -2.94
CA LEU A 92 10.93 4.63 -2.33
C LEU A 92 9.88 4.97 -3.39
N ILE A 93 8.62 4.61 -3.12
CA ILE A 93 7.48 4.78 -4.02
C ILE A 93 6.74 6.08 -3.68
N ILE A 94 6.43 6.28 -2.39
CA ILE A 94 5.81 7.49 -1.87
C ILE A 94 6.75 8.11 -0.85
N ARG A 95 6.95 9.42 -0.94
CA ARG A 95 7.61 10.20 0.09
C ARG A 95 6.59 11.00 0.88
N ARG A 96 6.71 10.98 2.20
CA ARG A 96 5.88 11.78 3.10
C ARG A 96 6.08 13.27 2.80
N GLY A 97 4.99 14.03 2.86
CA GLY A 97 5.00 15.48 2.67
C GLY A 97 4.87 15.93 1.22
N ASP A 98 5.02 15.02 0.26
CA ASP A 98 4.79 15.29 -1.16
C ASP A 98 3.29 15.46 -1.44
N ASP A 99 2.98 16.12 -2.55
CA ASP A 99 1.61 16.23 -3.04
C ASP A 99 1.15 14.89 -3.63
N ALA A 100 -0.13 14.59 -3.49
CA ALA A 100 -0.71 13.33 -3.94
C ALA A 100 -1.55 13.52 -5.21
N HIS A 101 -1.17 12.80 -6.26
CA HIS A 101 -1.87 12.84 -7.55
C HIS A 101 -2.42 11.47 -7.97
N SER A 102 -2.04 10.40 -7.27
CA SER A 102 -2.39 9.03 -7.59
C SER A 102 -2.37 8.11 -6.37
N MET A 103 -2.99 6.95 -6.50
CA MET A 103 -2.90 5.83 -5.56
C MET A 103 -2.47 4.56 -6.29
N PHE A 104 -2.10 3.52 -5.55
CA PHE A 104 -1.48 2.32 -6.10
C PHE A 104 -2.13 1.05 -5.58
N PHE A 105 -2.32 0.07 -6.46
CA PHE A 105 -2.81 -1.28 -6.14
C PHE A 105 -1.69 -2.29 -6.33
N ILE A 106 -1.44 -3.13 -5.33
CA ILE A 106 -0.34 -4.09 -5.33
C ILE A 106 -0.77 -5.36 -6.07
N ILE A 107 -0.17 -5.59 -7.22
CA ILE A 107 -0.40 -6.78 -8.05
C ILE A 107 0.53 -7.92 -7.64
N SER A 108 1.77 -7.60 -7.30
CA SER A 108 2.75 -8.55 -6.78
C SER A 108 3.80 -7.84 -5.94
N GLY A 109 4.40 -8.55 -4.99
CA GLY A 109 5.42 -8.02 -4.10
C GLY A 109 4.85 -7.48 -2.79
N GLU A 110 5.72 -6.86 -2.01
CA GLU A 110 5.41 -6.30 -0.70
C GLU A 110 5.99 -4.89 -0.58
N VAL A 111 5.22 -3.97 -0.02
CA VAL A 111 5.67 -2.62 0.35
C VAL A 111 5.63 -2.44 1.85
N GLN A 112 6.42 -1.50 2.36
CA GLN A 112 6.51 -1.14 3.76
C GLN A 112 6.18 0.34 3.95
N VAL A 113 5.38 0.63 4.97
CA VAL A 113 5.15 1.98 5.47
C VAL A 113 6.22 2.28 6.49
N GLU A 114 7.05 3.29 6.26
CA GLU A 114 8.23 3.58 7.09
C GLU A 114 8.21 5.02 7.64
N SER A 115 8.97 5.24 8.72
CA SER A 115 9.27 6.56 9.27
C SER A 115 10.12 7.41 8.33
N ASP A 116 10.20 8.70 8.61
CA ASP A 116 10.92 9.67 7.80
C ASP A 116 12.41 9.33 7.65
N ASP A 117 12.99 8.71 8.67
CA ASP A 117 14.38 8.23 8.72
C ASP A 117 14.55 6.77 8.23
N GLY A 118 13.46 6.08 7.87
CA GLY A 118 13.46 4.69 7.44
C GLY A 118 13.72 3.66 8.55
N ASN A 119 13.90 4.08 9.80
CA ASN A 119 14.30 3.20 10.91
C ASN A 119 13.12 2.41 11.51
N LYS A 120 11.90 2.92 11.39
CA LYS A 120 10.70 2.28 11.93
C LYS A 120 9.75 1.89 10.80
N ILE A 121 9.41 0.60 10.75
CA ILE A 121 8.37 0.09 9.85
C ILE A 121 7.05 0.07 10.60
N TYR A 122 6.07 0.83 10.12
CA TYR A 122 4.74 0.94 10.71
C TYR A 122 3.78 -0.16 10.22
N ALA A 123 3.93 -0.60 8.98
CA ALA A 123 3.11 -1.65 8.39
C ALA A 123 3.81 -2.27 7.17
N THR A 124 3.43 -3.49 6.81
CA THR A 124 3.79 -4.13 5.54
C THR A 124 2.50 -4.50 4.81
N MET A 125 2.44 -4.22 3.52
CA MET A 125 1.27 -4.47 2.67
C MET A 125 1.69 -5.31 1.49
N GLY A 126 0.92 -6.36 1.20
CA GLY A 126 1.20 -7.30 0.14
C GLY A 126 0.20 -7.23 -1.01
N GLN A 127 0.32 -8.21 -1.89
CA GLN A 127 -0.60 -8.43 -3.01
C GLN A 127 -2.07 -8.26 -2.61
N ASN A 128 -2.86 -7.69 -3.53
CA ASN A 128 -4.30 -7.41 -3.40
C ASN A 128 -4.66 -6.29 -2.41
N SER A 129 -3.66 -5.60 -1.84
CA SER A 129 -3.85 -4.37 -1.06
C SER A 129 -3.63 -3.13 -1.94
N PHE A 130 -3.98 -1.95 -1.44
CA PHE A 130 -3.73 -0.66 -2.10
C PHE A 130 -3.22 0.37 -1.10
N PHE A 131 -2.51 1.39 -1.57
CA PHE A 131 -1.93 2.44 -0.72
C PHE A 131 -1.91 3.81 -1.41
N GLY A 132 -1.74 4.86 -0.61
CA GLY A 132 -1.65 6.24 -1.07
C GLY A 132 -2.99 6.96 -1.15
N GLU A 133 -4.07 6.33 -0.71
CA GLU A 133 -5.45 6.81 -0.74
C GLU A 133 -5.71 7.98 0.23
N VAL A 134 -5.07 8.00 1.40
CA VAL A 134 -5.38 8.98 2.46
C VAL A 134 -5.25 10.41 1.95
N ALA A 135 -4.13 10.69 1.28
CA ALA A 135 -3.83 12.01 0.75
C ALA A 135 -4.81 12.45 -0.35
N LEU A 136 -5.40 11.50 -1.09
CA LEU A 136 -6.38 11.82 -2.14
C LEU A 136 -7.75 12.18 -1.55
N PHE A 137 -8.23 11.42 -0.57
CA PHE A 137 -9.56 11.63 0.01
C PHE A 137 -9.63 12.81 0.98
N TYR A 138 -8.55 13.10 1.69
CA TYR A 138 -8.49 14.19 2.66
C TYR A 138 -7.88 15.48 2.09
N ASP A 139 -7.42 15.46 0.83
CA ASP A 139 -6.74 16.58 0.17
C ASP A 139 -5.58 17.16 1.00
N ILE A 140 -4.77 16.23 1.52
CA ILE A 140 -3.58 16.52 2.33
C ILE A 140 -2.33 15.98 1.65
N LYS A 141 -1.16 16.39 2.15
CA LYS A 141 0.12 15.80 1.74
C LYS A 141 0.22 14.33 2.13
N ARG A 142 1.08 13.58 1.43
CA ARG A 142 1.38 12.17 1.72
C ARG A 142 1.72 11.99 3.20
N THR A 143 1.03 11.05 3.85
CA THR A 143 1.07 10.85 5.30
C THR A 143 2.21 9.96 5.79
N ALA A 144 2.85 9.20 4.89
CA ALA A 144 3.95 8.30 5.23
C ALA A 144 4.87 8.04 4.03
N ASN A 145 6.08 7.58 4.30
CA ASN A 145 6.95 6.99 3.31
C ASN A 145 6.48 5.58 2.99
N ILE A 146 6.48 5.20 1.71
CA ILE A 146 6.20 3.84 1.25
C ILE A 146 7.39 3.33 0.44
N ARG A 147 7.98 2.22 0.86
CA ARG A 147 9.14 1.60 0.21
C ARG A 147 8.81 0.19 -0.27
N ALA A 148 9.28 -0.17 -1.46
CA ALA A 148 9.22 -1.54 -1.94
C ALA A 148 10.13 -2.44 -1.09
N LYS A 149 9.56 -3.42 -0.38
CA LYS A 149 10.31 -4.42 0.42
C LYS A 149 10.86 -5.54 -0.45
N THR A 150 10.12 -5.89 -1.50
CA THR A 150 10.54 -6.78 -2.60
C THR A 150 10.32 -6.06 -3.94
N GLN A 151 10.72 -6.66 -5.05
CA GLN A 151 10.31 -6.13 -6.36
C GLN A 151 8.77 -6.14 -6.45
N CYS A 152 8.20 -4.97 -6.67
CA CYS A 152 6.77 -4.75 -6.68
C CYS A 152 6.27 -4.48 -8.10
N THR A 153 5.15 -5.10 -8.45
CA THR A 153 4.34 -4.68 -9.59
C THR A 153 3.09 -4.04 -9.04
N VAL A 154 2.84 -2.79 -9.41
CA VAL A 154 1.67 -2.03 -8.96
C VAL A 154 0.90 -1.45 -10.14
N MET A 155 -0.39 -1.23 -9.95
CA MET A 155 -1.20 -0.41 -10.85
C MET A 155 -1.40 0.96 -10.23
N GLU A 156 -0.98 2.01 -10.91
CA GLU A 156 -1.22 3.40 -10.53
C GLU A 156 -2.57 3.89 -11.10
N LEU A 157 -3.34 4.60 -10.28
CA LEU A 157 -4.57 5.25 -10.67
C LEU A 157 -4.53 6.74 -10.26
N GLU A 158 -4.71 7.63 -11.23
CA GLU A 158 -4.72 9.08 -11.01
C GLU A 158 -6.01 9.56 -10.32
N LYS A 159 -5.91 10.60 -9.50
CA LYS A 159 -7.03 11.16 -8.71
C LYS A 159 -8.21 11.57 -9.59
N ASP A 160 -7.95 12.33 -10.65
CA ASP A 160 -9.02 12.83 -11.55
C ASP A 160 -9.80 11.70 -12.23
N VAL A 161 -9.13 10.58 -12.47
CA VAL A 161 -9.75 9.37 -13.03
C VAL A 161 -10.55 8.66 -11.95
N LEU A 162 -9.96 8.46 -10.77
CA LEU A 162 -10.63 7.87 -9.60
C LEU A 162 -11.93 8.62 -9.28
N ASP A 163 -11.88 9.95 -9.20
CA ASP A 163 -13.04 10.80 -8.87
C ASP A 163 -14.18 10.67 -9.90
N LYS A 164 -13.84 10.44 -11.19
CA LYS A 164 -14.84 10.18 -12.24
C LYS A 164 -15.45 8.79 -12.08
N LEU A 165 -14.62 7.77 -11.86
CA LEU A 165 -15.07 6.39 -11.69
C LEU A 165 -15.94 6.21 -10.45
N LEU A 166 -15.55 6.82 -9.32
CA LEU A 166 -16.27 6.65 -8.05
C LEU A 166 -17.67 7.27 -8.04
N LYS A 167 -17.96 8.27 -8.89
CA LYS A 167 -19.30 8.86 -9.02
C LYS A 167 -20.37 7.85 -9.40
N GLU A 168 -20.00 6.83 -10.17
CA GLU A 168 -20.91 5.79 -10.63
C GLU A 168 -20.94 4.56 -9.69
N TYR A 169 -20.03 4.51 -8.71
CA TYR A 169 -19.80 3.34 -7.85
C TYR A 169 -19.60 3.74 -6.37
N SER A 170 -20.65 4.32 -5.77
CA SER A 170 -20.62 4.83 -4.39
C SER A 170 -20.26 3.79 -3.32
N ASP A 171 -20.57 2.52 -3.54
CA ASP A 171 -20.24 1.44 -2.61
C ASP A 171 -18.72 1.22 -2.50
N ILE A 172 -18.00 1.35 -3.61
CA ILE A 172 -16.54 1.26 -3.66
C ILE A 172 -15.93 2.51 -3.02
N GLU A 173 -16.48 3.68 -3.33
CA GLU A 173 -16.05 4.94 -2.73
C GLU A 173 -16.15 4.89 -1.21
N ASN A 174 -17.27 4.39 -0.67
CA ASN A 174 -17.48 4.26 0.77
C ASN A 174 -16.47 3.29 1.42
N GLN A 175 -16.19 2.16 0.78
CA GLN A 175 -15.18 1.20 1.26
C GLN A 175 -13.78 1.82 1.25
N MET A 176 -13.40 2.51 0.17
CA MET A 176 -12.11 3.21 0.09
C MET A 176 -12.00 4.30 1.15
N LYS A 177 -13.05 5.11 1.35
CA LYS A 177 -13.08 6.14 2.39
C LYS A 177 -12.99 5.57 3.80
N ALA A 178 -13.60 4.42 4.07
CA ALA A 178 -13.49 3.75 5.36
C ALA A 178 -12.04 3.34 5.65
N ILE A 179 -11.37 2.71 4.68
CA ILE A 179 -9.95 2.35 4.79
C ILE A 179 -9.07 3.60 4.93
N ALA A 180 -9.34 4.63 4.14
CA ALA A 180 -8.62 5.90 4.21
C ALA A 180 -8.75 6.56 5.58
N LYS A 181 -9.94 6.50 6.19
CA LYS A 181 -10.20 7.01 7.53
C LYS A 181 -9.40 6.25 8.58
N GLU A 182 -9.42 4.92 8.56
CA GLU A 182 -8.64 4.09 9.49
C GLU A 182 -7.14 4.43 9.40
N ASN A 183 -6.61 4.53 8.18
CA ASN A 183 -5.21 4.88 7.96
C ASN A 183 -4.88 6.33 8.35
N PHE A 184 -5.83 7.27 8.20
CA PHE A 184 -5.69 8.65 8.66
C PHE A 184 -5.67 8.76 10.19
N ASP A 185 -6.54 8.01 10.88
CA ASP A 185 -6.58 7.95 12.34
C ASP A 185 -5.26 7.38 12.89
N LEU A 186 -4.72 6.33 12.26
CA LEU A 186 -3.38 5.79 12.57
C LEU A 186 -2.27 6.82 12.37
N PHE A 187 -2.32 7.60 11.28
CA PHE A 187 -1.39 8.69 11.03
C PHE A 187 -1.45 9.76 12.13
N GLN A 188 -2.65 10.22 12.51
CA GLN A 188 -2.80 11.21 13.57
C GLN A 188 -2.27 10.72 14.91
N LYS A 189 -2.53 9.46 15.26
CA LYS A 189 -2.01 8.86 16.50
C LYS A 189 -0.47 8.87 16.51
N ARG A 190 0.17 8.50 15.40
CA ARG A 190 1.64 8.55 15.25
C ARG A 190 2.18 9.96 15.41
N GLU A 191 1.52 10.96 14.84
CA GLU A 191 1.93 12.37 14.98
C GLU A 191 1.85 12.87 16.42
N GLN A 192 0.82 12.46 17.16
CA GLN A 192 0.69 12.80 18.58
C GLN A 192 1.77 12.12 19.41
N GLU A 193 2.03 10.84 19.18
CA GLU A 193 3.10 10.08 19.85
C GLU A 193 4.48 10.73 19.63
N ILE A 194 4.79 11.16 18.41
CA ILE A 194 6.05 11.85 18.07
C ILE A 194 6.14 13.19 18.81
N LYS A 195 5.05 13.97 18.86
CA LYS A 195 5.02 15.24 19.60
C LYS A 195 5.24 15.04 21.10
N ILE A 196 4.60 14.02 21.68
CA ILE A 196 4.77 13.67 23.10
C ILE A 196 6.21 13.21 23.37
N ALA A 197 6.76 12.34 22.54
CA ALA A 197 8.13 11.85 22.67
C ALA A 197 9.15 13.00 22.61
N ASN A 198 9.01 13.93 21.65
CA ASN A 198 9.89 15.09 21.53
C ASN A 198 9.74 16.07 22.70
N SER A 199 8.54 16.21 23.27
CA SER A 199 8.33 17.03 24.47
C SER A 199 8.97 16.44 25.73
N LYS A 200 9.05 15.10 25.84
CA LYS A 200 9.72 14.40 26.94
C LYS A 200 11.24 14.31 26.76
N ALA A 201 11.72 14.20 25.53
CA ALA A 201 13.15 14.15 25.21
C ALA A 201 13.90 15.46 25.50
N GLY A 202 13.19 16.59 25.66
CA GLY A 202 13.78 17.85 26.10
C GLY A 202 14.24 17.88 27.56
N GLU A 203 13.81 16.92 28.40
CA GLU A 203 14.12 16.90 29.84
C GLU A 203 15.10 15.80 30.26
N THR A 204 15.38 14.80 29.41
CA THR A 204 16.33 13.72 29.71
C THR A 204 17.14 13.37 28.46
N ALA A 205 18.15 14.19 28.17
CA ALA A 205 19.27 13.72 27.38
C ALA A 205 20.01 12.62 28.18
N GLU A 206 20.38 11.55 27.47
CA GLU A 206 21.09 10.34 27.95
C GLU A 206 20.21 9.19 28.49
N ALA A 207 19.77 8.31 27.60
CA ALA A 207 19.93 6.85 27.75
C ALA A 207 19.41 6.05 26.54
N ASP A 208 20.34 5.28 25.96
CA ASP A 208 20.23 4.05 25.17
C ASP A 208 19.12 3.84 24.12
N ASN A 209 19.58 3.86 22.88
CA ASN A 209 18.85 3.57 21.66
C ASN A 209 18.91 2.04 21.38
N SER A 210 18.04 1.24 22.00
CA SER A 210 17.89 -0.18 21.64
C SER A 210 16.76 -0.35 20.62
N ALA A 211 17.13 -0.55 19.36
CA ALA A 211 16.22 -0.73 18.23
C ALA A 211 15.19 -1.87 18.44
N TYR A 212 13.93 -1.59 18.14
CA TYR A 212 12.84 -2.56 18.15
C TYR A 212 13.01 -3.56 16.99
N ASN A 213 13.53 -4.75 17.26
CA ASN A 213 13.75 -5.81 16.27
C ASN A 213 12.55 -6.77 16.22
N VAL A 214 11.71 -6.64 15.19
CA VAL A 214 10.52 -7.48 14.96
C VAL A 214 10.86 -8.98 14.90
N GLU A 215 12.00 -9.33 14.32
CA GLU A 215 12.45 -10.73 14.21
C GLU A 215 12.85 -11.30 15.57
N ALA A 216 13.49 -10.48 16.41
CA ALA A 216 13.76 -10.84 17.80
C ALA A 216 12.44 -10.99 18.60
N THR A 217 11.48 -10.07 18.43
CA THR A 217 10.17 -10.14 19.09
C THR A 217 9.43 -11.43 18.75
N ILE A 218 9.40 -11.82 17.47
CA ILE A 218 8.79 -13.08 17.03
C ILE A 218 9.49 -14.28 17.67
N SER A 219 10.83 -14.31 17.66
CA SER A 219 11.61 -15.41 18.27
C SER A 219 11.33 -15.57 19.77
N TYR A 220 11.02 -14.48 20.48
CA TYR A 220 10.60 -14.54 21.88
C TYR A 220 9.16 -15.00 22.04
N LEU A 221 8.23 -14.49 21.25
CA LEU A 221 6.81 -14.87 21.31
C LEU A 221 6.60 -16.36 20.99
N GLU A 222 7.38 -16.94 20.09
CA GLU A 222 7.36 -18.38 19.78
C GLU A 222 7.72 -19.26 20.98
N LYS A 223 8.48 -18.73 21.96
CA LYS A 223 8.87 -19.46 23.19
C LYS A 223 7.79 -19.42 24.27
N VAL A 224 6.78 -18.57 24.12
CA VAL A 224 5.68 -18.45 25.09
C VAL A 224 4.78 -19.68 24.96
N PRO A 225 4.60 -20.50 26.02
CA PRO A 225 3.82 -21.73 25.93
C PRO A 225 2.38 -21.54 25.44
N LEU A 226 1.78 -20.38 25.71
CA LEU A 226 0.44 -19.99 25.26
C LEU A 226 0.28 -20.04 23.72
N PHE A 227 1.34 -19.73 22.97
CA PHE A 227 1.29 -19.59 21.51
C PHE A 227 1.86 -20.78 20.75
N LYS A 228 2.14 -21.91 21.42
CA LYS A 228 2.80 -23.09 20.82
C LYS A 228 2.10 -23.67 19.58
N LYS A 229 0.82 -23.36 19.36
CA LYS A 229 0.02 -23.82 18.21
C LYS A 229 -0.31 -22.71 17.19
N CYS A 230 0.21 -21.50 17.39
CA CYS A 230 -0.08 -20.35 16.53
C CYS A 230 0.80 -20.32 15.28
N THR A 231 0.34 -19.65 14.23
CA THR A 231 1.05 -19.54 12.94
C THR A 231 2.01 -18.35 12.92
N LYS A 232 2.98 -18.35 11.98
CA LYS A 232 3.86 -17.19 11.77
C LYS A 232 3.12 -15.89 11.44
N SER A 233 2.01 -15.95 10.71
CA SER A 233 1.18 -14.78 10.42
C SER A 233 0.55 -14.18 11.69
N PHE A 234 0.15 -15.03 12.63
CA PHE A 234 -0.31 -14.59 13.95
C PHE A 234 0.81 -13.88 14.71
N PHE A 235 2.02 -14.43 14.74
CA PHE A 235 3.17 -13.80 15.42
C PHE A 235 3.59 -12.48 14.77
N ASN A 236 3.56 -12.39 13.45
CA ASN A 236 3.79 -11.12 12.74
C ASN A 236 2.75 -10.08 13.12
N SER A 237 1.47 -10.45 13.14
CA SER A 237 0.39 -9.56 13.55
C SER A 237 0.56 -9.12 15.00
N LEU A 238 0.85 -10.06 15.90
CA LEU A 238 1.06 -9.76 17.32
C LEU A 238 2.27 -8.85 17.52
N ALA A 239 3.42 -9.14 16.90
CA ALA A 239 4.65 -8.36 17.02
C ALA A 239 4.52 -6.91 16.50
N LEU A 240 3.66 -6.68 15.50
CA LEU A 240 3.34 -5.35 14.97
C LEU A 240 2.47 -4.52 15.91
N HIS A 241 1.70 -5.16 16.79
CA HIS A 241 0.77 -4.50 17.72
C HIS A 241 1.25 -4.55 19.19
N THR A 242 2.39 -5.18 19.47
CA THR A 242 3.01 -5.17 20.80
C THR A 242 3.98 -4.01 20.95
N SER A 243 4.12 -3.49 22.16
CA SER A 243 5.17 -2.54 22.54
C SER A 243 6.02 -3.14 23.64
N ILE A 244 7.34 -2.95 23.58
CA ILE A 244 8.22 -3.34 24.69
C ILE A 244 8.18 -2.24 25.74
N ILE A 245 7.83 -2.61 26.95
CA ILE A 245 7.83 -1.72 28.12
C ILE A 245 8.81 -2.31 29.14
N SER A 246 9.65 -1.45 29.70
CA SER A 246 10.64 -1.84 30.72
C SER A 246 10.23 -1.27 32.08
N PHE A 247 10.36 -2.10 33.11
CA PHE A 247 10.06 -1.75 34.49
C PHE A 247 11.30 -1.93 35.35
N GLN A 248 11.51 -1.02 36.29
CA GLN A 248 12.55 -1.11 37.30
C GLN A 248 12.08 -1.97 38.48
N LYS A 249 13.04 -2.45 39.27
CA LYS A 249 12.74 -3.24 40.47
C LYS A 249 11.93 -2.39 41.46
N GLY A 250 10.72 -2.85 41.80
CA GLY A 250 9.82 -2.17 42.74
C GLY A 250 8.72 -1.36 42.08
N ASP A 251 8.71 -1.27 40.74
CA ASP A 251 7.62 -0.63 40.01
C ASP A 251 6.31 -1.39 40.18
N ASN A 252 5.23 -0.63 40.37
CA ASN A 252 3.88 -1.17 40.36
C ASN A 252 3.37 -1.21 38.92
N ILE A 253 3.25 -2.41 38.35
CA ILE A 253 2.85 -2.59 36.95
C ILE A 253 1.34 -2.48 36.76
N ILE A 254 0.56 -3.12 37.65
CA ILE A 254 -0.91 -3.04 37.69
C ILE A 254 -1.33 -2.91 39.15
N LYS A 255 -2.25 -1.99 39.44
CA LYS A 255 -2.86 -1.81 40.76
C LYS A 255 -4.29 -2.32 40.77
N LYS A 256 -4.74 -2.76 41.95
CA LYS A 256 -6.12 -3.19 42.16
C LYS A 256 -7.06 -1.99 41.93
N GLY A 257 -7.99 -2.14 41.00
CA GLY A 257 -8.95 -1.09 40.62
C GLY A 257 -8.57 -0.30 39.37
N ASP A 258 -7.40 -0.55 38.77
CA ASP A 258 -7.06 0.00 37.45
C ASP A 258 -8.02 -0.58 36.38
N GLU A 259 -8.42 0.25 35.42
CA GLU A 259 -9.15 -0.22 34.24
C GLU A 259 -8.25 -1.12 33.39
N ALA A 260 -8.45 -2.44 33.48
CA ALA A 260 -7.60 -3.41 32.81
C ALA A 260 -7.96 -3.55 31.32
N ASN A 261 -7.24 -2.82 30.46
CA ASN A 261 -7.34 -2.91 29.00
C ASN A 261 -6.12 -3.56 28.33
N GLU A 262 -5.10 -3.96 29.11
CA GLU A 262 -3.80 -4.38 28.60
C GLU A 262 -3.39 -5.75 29.14
N MET A 263 -2.80 -6.58 28.27
CA MET A 263 -2.18 -7.86 28.63
C MET A 263 -0.66 -7.73 28.52
N TYR A 264 0.06 -8.21 29.52
CA TYR A 264 1.52 -8.19 29.57
C TYR A 264 2.09 -9.61 29.44
N ILE A 265 3.20 -9.72 28.70
CA ILE A 265 3.97 -10.96 28.55
C ILE A 265 5.38 -10.70 29.07
N ILE A 266 5.84 -11.52 30.01
CA ILE A 266 7.15 -11.34 30.63
C ILE A 266 8.22 -11.86 29.67
N ILE A 267 9.01 -10.96 29.09
CA ILE A 267 10.12 -11.32 28.20
C ILE A 267 11.35 -11.71 29.03
N ASN A 268 11.67 -10.91 30.06
CA ASN A 268 12.78 -11.12 30.98
C ASN A 268 12.40 -10.65 32.39
N GLY A 269 13.02 -11.22 33.43
CA GLY A 269 12.78 -10.84 34.82
C GLY A 269 11.70 -11.66 35.53
N LYS A 270 11.23 -11.12 36.66
CA LYS A 270 10.25 -11.75 37.56
C LYS A 270 9.28 -10.71 38.08
N VAL A 271 7.99 -11.00 38.02
CA VAL A 271 6.91 -10.18 38.57
C VAL A 271 6.34 -10.88 39.79
N GLN A 272 5.92 -10.12 40.80
CA GLN A 272 5.27 -10.62 42.00
C GLN A 272 3.89 -10.01 42.14
N VAL A 273 2.91 -10.84 42.51
CA VAL A 273 1.60 -10.36 42.93
C VAL A 273 1.68 -10.15 44.43
N VAL A 274 1.48 -8.93 44.88
CA VAL A 274 1.63 -8.52 46.29
C VAL A 274 0.35 -7.90 46.83
N SER A 275 0.21 -7.85 48.16
CA SER A 275 -0.85 -7.09 48.83
C SER A 275 -0.71 -5.60 48.58
N GLU A 276 -1.80 -4.87 48.81
CA GLU A 276 -1.92 -3.44 48.52
C GLU A 276 -0.90 -2.58 49.30
N ASP A 277 -0.48 -3.07 50.47
CA ASP A 277 0.58 -2.52 51.33
C ASP A 277 1.98 -3.10 51.03
N GLY A 278 2.11 -3.99 50.03
CA GLY A 278 3.34 -4.68 49.65
C GLY A 278 3.86 -5.70 50.66
N SER A 279 3.16 -5.93 51.77
CA SER A 279 3.66 -6.73 52.90
C SER A 279 3.66 -8.24 52.65
N LYS A 280 2.78 -8.72 51.76
CA LYS A 280 2.59 -10.15 51.48
C LYS A 280 2.67 -10.41 49.98
N THR A 281 3.47 -11.40 49.59
CA THR A 281 3.48 -11.93 48.21
C THR A 281 2.49 -13.09 48.10
N PHE A 282 1.59 -13.02 47.11
CA PHE A 282 0.61 -14.06 46.81
C PHE A 282 1.09 -15.01 45.72
N ASP A 283 1.73 -14.48 44.69
CA ASP A 283 2.22 -15.27 43.56
C ASP A 283 3.46 -14.63 42.93
N SER A 284 4.17 -15.39 42.10
CA SER A 284 5.27 -14.86 41.32
C SER A 284 5.45 -15.55 39.98
N MET A 285 5.61 -14.74 38.94
CA MET A 285 5.70 -15.14 37.54
C MET A 285 7.07 -14.77 36.96
N LYS A 286 7.57 -15.56 36.01
CA LYS A 286 8.88 -15.36 35.37
C LYS A 286 8.71 -15.25 33.85
N ALA A 287 9.82 -15.02 33.14
CA ALA A 287 9.88 -15.02 31.68
C ALA A 287 9.09 -16.19 31.06
N GLY A 288 8.25 -15.87 30.05
CA GLY A 288 7.34 -16.80 29.38
C GLY A 288 5.93 -16.87 29.98
N ALA A 289 5.69 -16.30 31.17
CA ALA A 289 4.36 -16.12 31.74
C ALA A 289 3.72 -14.79 31.27
N PHE A 290 2.42 -14.65 31.50
CA PHE A 290 1.63 -13.46 31.17
C PHE A 290 0.73 -13.07 32.34
N PHE A 291 0.24 -11.83 32.36
CA PHE A 291 -0.73 -11.31 33.33
C PHE A 291 -1.50 -10.10 32.77
N GLY A 292 -2.62 -9.72 33.40
CA GLY A 292 -3.43 -8.56 33.01
C GLY A 292 -4.65 -8.88 32.14
N GLU A 293 -4.92 -10.16 31.87
CA GLU A 293 -5.95 -10.67 30.95
C GLU A 293 -7.43 -10.48 31.37
N GLY A 294 -7.70 -9.75 32.45
CA GLY A 294 -9.02 -9.65 33.06
C GLY A 294 -9.94 -8.56 32.49
N ILE A 295 -10.68 -8.88 31.41
CA ILE A 295 -12.15 -8.72 31.19
C ILE A 295 -12.47 -8.81 29.68
N LYS A 296 -12.88 -10.01 29.20
CA LYS A 296 -13.93 -10.26 28.17
C LYS A 296 -14.14 -11.77 27.85
N LEU A 297 -14.19 -12.64 28.86
CA LEU A 297 -14.72 -14.00 28.69
C LEU A 297 -15.53 -14.40 29.94
N ILE A 298 -16.66 -13.73 30.14
CA ILE A 298 -17.75 -14.26 30.97
C ILE A 298 -18.90 -14.52 30.01
N TYR A 299 -19.07 -15.78 29.63
CA TYR A 299 -20.33 -16.26 29.09
C TYR A 299 -21.37 -16.19 30.22
N MET A 300 -22.52 -15.57 29.93
CA MET A 300 -23.70 -15.73 30.76
C MET A 300 -24.16 -17.19 30.71
N TYR A 301 -24.34 -17.80 31.88
CA TYR A 301 -25.41 -18.76 32.15
C TYR A 301 -26.10 -18.33 33.44
#